data_AF-A0A941A9K0-F1
#
_entry.id   AF-A0A941A9K0-F1
#
_cell.length_a   1.000
_cell.length_b   1.000
_cell.length_c   1.000
_cell.angle_alpha   90.00
_cell.angle_beta   90.00
_cell.angle_gamma   90.00
#
_symmetry.space_group_name_H-M   'P 1'
#
loop_
_entity.id
_entity.type
_entity.pdbx_description
1 polymer ?
#
loop_
_entity_poly.entity_id
_entity_poly.type
_entity_poly.pdbx_seq_one_letter_code
_entity_poly.pdbx_strand_id
1 'polypeptide(L)'
;MDSVCCRNLLIINGNYLCLSVQPGNASCCFPMGDLSFSTPAEAVVQGPFSNRVLSILSRAIPASYFAIACLAFWNNFLSTGKWTSLFWMASEGVVVVLLVFRRPTQSVSRRPWDWLAGIAGSFFVLLVRPTGGSAVADAAGFALQLFGTGFQLYGKVVLGRSFGIVAANRGVVSSGPYRLVRHPIYLGYLVTHAGFLLSNTSVRNVAIYAAAYVFQFARIHAEERILAQDGEYREYLRSVRYRLIPGVY
;
A
#
# COMPACT_ATOMS: atom_id res chain seq x y z
N MET A 1 4.84 40.89 -22.06
CA MET A 1 4.79 40.90 -20.57
C MET A 1 3.32 40.92 -20.27
N ASP A 2 2.71 39.74 -20.25
CA ASP A 2 1.26 39.62 -20.39
C ASP A 2 0.69 39.50 -18.98
N SER A 3 0.42 40.66 -18.40
CA SER A 3 -0.19 40.80 -17.08
C SER A 3 -1.65 40.37 -17.15
N VAL A 4 -1.96 39.24 -16.53
CA VAL A 4 -3.32 38.70 -16.48
C VAL A 4 -3.93 38.99 -15.11
N CYS A 5 -5.09 39.65 -15.10
CA CYS A 5 -5.78 40.08 -13.89
C CYS A 5 -6.81 39.01 -13.46
N CYS A 6 -6.69 38.50 -12.24
CA CYS A 6 -7.57 37.46 -11.72
C CYS A 6 -8.72 38.04 -10.89
N ARG A 7 -9.98 37.86 -11.33
CA ARG A 7 -11.15 38.48 -10.69
C ARG A 7 -11.65 37.72 -9.46
N ASN A 8 -11.44 36.41 -9.43
CA ASN A 8 -11.90 35.51 -8.37
C ASN A 8 -10.74 34.59 -7.95
N LEU A 9 -10.06 34.97 -6.87
CA LEU A 9 -8.93 34.26 -6.31
C LEU A 9 -9.40 33.39 -5.13
N LEU A 10 -9.19 32.09 -5.22
CA LEU A 10 -9.53 31.15 -4.16
C LEU A 10 -8.24 30.60 -3.54
N ILE A 11 -8.05 30.83 -2.24
CA ILE A 11 -6.89 30.32 -1.51
C ILE A 11 -7.20 28.92 -1.00
N ILE A 12 -6.50 27.91 -1.51
CA ILE A 12 -6.66 26.51 -1.07
C ILE A 12 -5.28 25.98 -0.69
N ASN A 13 -5.10 25.61 0.59
CA ASN A 13 -3.85 25.05 1.13
C ASN A 13 -2.59 25.88 0.81
N GLY A 14 -2.70 27.22 0.85
CA GLY A 14 -1.58 28.11 0.58
C GLY A 14 -1.29 28.40 -0.90
N ASN A 15 -2.03 27.78 -1.82
CA ASN A 15 -1.94 28.07 -3.26
C ASN A 15 -3.10 28.96 -3.72
N TYR A 16 -2.79 29.87 -4.64
CA TYR A 16 -3.76 30.78 -5.24
C TYR A 16 -4.37 30.15 -6.49
N LEU A 17 -5.70 29.98 -6.52
CA LEU A 17 -6.44 29.47 -7.67
C LEU A 17 -7.19 30.61 -8.37
N CYS A 18 -6.94 30.82 -9.66
CA CYS A 18 -7.60 31.86 -10.44
C CYS A 18 -8.81 31.30 -11.22
N LEU A 19 -10.03 31.75 -10.89
CA LEU A 19 -11.27 31.21 -11.49
C LEU A 19 -11.74 31.95 -12.74
N SER A 20 -11.32 33.20 -12.96
CA SER A 20 -11.58 33.91 -14.22
C SER A 20 -10.53 34.97 -14.50
N VAL A 21 -10.14 35.04 -15.76
CA VAL A 21 -9.14 35.94 -16.32
C VAL A 21 -9.86 37.06 -17.09
N GLN A 22 -9.53 38.32 -16.81
CA GLN A 22 -9.97 39.47 -17.63
C GLN A 22 -8.78 40.21 -18.24
N PRO A 23 -8.92 40.75 -19.47
CA PRO A 23 -7.95 41.69 -20.02
C PRO A 23 -8.12 43.06 -19.34
N GLY A 24 -7.18 43.47 -18.46
CA GLY A 24 -7.22 44.83 -17.91
C GLY A 24 -6.36 45.13 -16.68
N ASN A 25 -5.47 46.11 -16.87
CA ASN A 25 -4.68 47.00 -15.99
C ASN A 25 -3.86 46.44 -14.81
N ALA A 26 -2.61 46.94 -14.73
CA ALA A 26 -1.47 46.41 -13.98
C ALA A 26 -1.59 46.39 -12.44
N SER A 27 -2.71 46.80 -11.86
CA SER A 27 -2.88 47.00 -10.41
C SER A 27 -3.18 45.72 -9.63
N CYS A 28 -3.55 44.62 -10.30
CA CYS A 28 -4.02 43.36 -9.69
C CYS A 28 -3.37 42.11 -10.33
N CYS A 29 -2.10 42.19 -10.74
CA CYS A 29 -1.40 41.10 -11.41
C CYS A 29 -0.50 40.34 -10.43
N PHE A 30 -0.76 39.05 -10.24
CA PHE A 30 0.14 38.13 -9.52
C PHE A 30 1.24 37.62 -10.47
N PRO A 31 2.48 37.41 -9.98
CA PRO A 31 3.53 36.79 -10.80
C PRO A 31 3.10 35.39 -11.24
N MET A 32 3.20 35.10 -12.55
CA MET A 32 2.74 33.85 -13.18
C MET A 32 3.36 32.56 -12.59
N GLY A 33 4.45 32.66 -11.82
CA GLY A 33 5.18 31.52 -11.29
C GLY A 33 4.44 30.70 -10.22
N ASP A 34 3.43 31.28 -9.56
CA ASP A 34 2.75 30.66 -8.40
C ASP A 34 1.30 30.18 -8.69
N LEU A 35 0.82 30.38 -9.93
CA LEU A 35 -0.57 30.05 -10.30
C LEU A 35 -0.65 28.68 -10.97
N SER A 36 -1.01 27.66 -10.19
CA SER A 36 -1.38 26.36 -10.76
C SER A 36 -2.83 26.40 -11.28
N PHE A 37 -3.01 26.31 -12.59
CA PHE A 37 -4.34 26.15 -13.20
C PHE A 37 -4.79 24.69 -13.09
N SER A 38 -5.78 24.41 -12.24
CA SER A 38 -6.49 23.13 -12.24
C SER A 38 -7.83 23.30 -12.96
N THR A 39 -8.22 22.29 -13.73
CA THR A 39 -9.52 22.29 -14.43
C THR A 39 -10.67 22.23 -13.43
N PRO A 40 -11.89 22.71 -13.77
CA PRO A 40 -13.04 22.67 -12.86
C PRO A 40 -13.37 21.24 -12.36
N ALA A 41 -13.13 20.23 -13.20
CA ALA A 41 -13.26 18.82 -12.83
C ALA A 41 -12.21 18.39 -11.78
N GLU A 42 -10.96 18.82 -11.93
CA GLU A 42 -9.91 18.56 -10.94
C GLU A 42 -10.17 19.29 -9.62
N ALA A 43 -10.72 20.51 -9.65
CA ALA A 43 -11.04 21.27 -8.43
C ALA A 43 -12.17 20.62 -7.61
N VAL A 44 -13.22 20.07 -8.26
CA VAL A 44 -14.31 19.35 -7.58
C VAL A 44 -13.81 18.03 -6.96
N VAL A 45 -12.93 17.31 -7.66
CA VAL A 45 -12.27 16.10 -7.13
C VAL A 45 -11.31 16.43 -5.98
N GLN A 46 -10.79 17.66 -5.90
CA GLN A 46 -9.84 18.11 -4.88
C GLN A 46 -10.48 18.71 -3.62
N GLY A 47 -11.81 18.81 -3.56
CA GLY A 47 -12.52 19.37 -2.41
C GLY A 47 -12.29 18.62 -1.09
N PRO A 48 -12.43 19.28 0.08
CA PRO A 48 -12.25 18.67 1.40
C PRO A 48 -13.16 17.46 1.66
N PHE A 49 -14.32 17.41 0.98
CA PHE A 49 -15.24 16.28 1.02
C PHE A 49 -14.65 15.03 0.33
N SER A 50 -14.07 15.17 -0.87
CA SER A 50 -13.47 14.07 -1.64
C SER A 50 -12.30 13.40 -0.89
N ASN A 51 -11.43 14.19 -0.25
CA ASN A 51 -10.32 13.66 0.55
C ASN A 51 -10.78 12.89 1.80
N ARG A 52 -11.88 13.31 2.45
CA ARG A 52 -12.47 12.58 3.58
C ARG A 52 -13.07 11.25 3.12
N VAL A 53 -13.85 11.25 2.04
CA VAL A 53 -14.44 10.03 1.48
C VAL A 53 -13.35 9.03 1.07
N LEU A 54 -12.32 9.47 0.33
CA LEU A 54 -11.20 8.62 -0.07
C LEU A 54 -10.45 8.03 1.13
N SER A 55 -10.25 8.82 2.18
CA SER A 55 -9.62 8.38 3.43
C SER A 55 -10.46 7.33 4.16
N ILE A 56 -11.79 7.50 4.21
CA ILE A 56 -12.70 6.53 4.82
C ILE A 56 -12.73 5.24 4.00
N LEU A 57 -12.94 5.33 2.69
CA LEU A 57 -13.02 4.16 1.80
C LEU A 57 -11.73 3.34 1.80
N SER A 58 -10.57 4.01 1.76
CA SER A 58 -9.25 3.35 1.82
C SER A 58 -8.95 2.68 3.17
N ARG A 59 -9.79 2.88 4.19
CA ARG A 59 -9.76 2.17 5.48
C ARG A 59 -10.81 1.07 5.52
N ALA A 60 -12.05 1.43 5.21
CA ALA A 60 -13.20 0.56 5.35
C ALA A 60 -13.13 -0.66 4.42
N ILE A 61 -12.79 -0.46 3.14
CA ILE A 61 -12.80 -1.54 2.14
C ILE A 61 -11.77 -2.63 2.47
N PRO A 62 -10.48 -2.31 2.75
CA PRO A 62 -9.55 -3.36 3.10
C PRO A 62 -9.85 -3.98 4.47
N ALA A 63 -10.27 -3.16 5.46
CA ALA A 63 -10.60 -3.68 6.78
C ALA A 63 -11.78 -4.66 6.76
N SER A 64 -12.82 -4.39 5.97
CA SER A 64 -13.95 -5.31 5.83
C SER A 64 -13.53 -6.62 5.17
N TYR A 65 -12.69 -6.59 4.14
CA TYR A 65 -12.14 -7.79 3.52
C TYR A 65 -11.37 -8.66 4.54
N PHE A 66 -10.44 -8.07 5.30
CA PHE A 66 -9.67 -8.83 6.28
C PHE A 66 -10.54 -9.31 7.45
N ALA A 67 -11.59 -8.57 7.83
CA ALA A 67 -12.55 -9.04 8.82
C ALA A 67 -13.34 -10.26 8.32
N ILE A 68 -13.76 -10.28 7.05
CA ILE A 68 -14.39 -11.44 6.43
C ILE A 68 -13.42 -12.63 6.42
N ALA A 69 -12.15 -12.41 6.10
CA ALA A 69 -11.13 -13.46 6.17
C ALA A 69 -10.98 -14.03 7.60
N CYS A 70 -10.95 -13.18 8.63
CA CYS A 70 -10.95 -13.63 10.02
C CYS A 70 -12.16 -14.51 10.35
N LEU A 71 -13.36 -14.11 9.93
CA LEU A 71 -14.58 -14.91 10.14
C LEU A 71 -14.52 -16.25 9.41
N ALA A 72 -13.97 -16.28 8.19
CA ALA A 72 -13.78 -17.52 7.43
C ALA A 72 -12.81 -18.48 8.15
N PHE A 73 -11.69 -17.96 8.68
CA PHE A 73 -10.74 -18.78 9.44
C PHE A 73 -11.30 -19.25 10.78
N TRP A 74 -12.08 -18.40 11.46
CA TRP A 74 -12.80 -18.78 12.68
C TRP A 74 -13.77 -19.92 12.41
N ASN A 75 -14.61 -19.80 11.38
CA ASN A 75 -15.54 -20.85 10.99
C ASN A 75 -14.80 -22.13 10.62
N ASN A 76 -13.68 -22.02 9.91
CA ASN A 76 -12.85 -23.18 9.57
C ASN A 76 -12.27 -23.86 10.82
N PHE A 77 -11.87 -23.10 11.84
CA PHE A 77 -11.45 -23.65 13.13
C PHE A 77 -12.59 -24.40 13.81
N LEU A 78 -13.79 -23.81 13.89
CA LEU A 78 -14.95 -24.47 14.48
C LEU A 78 -15.32 -25.77 13.76
N SER A 79 -15.17 -25.83 12.44
CA SER A 79 -15.49 -27.04 11.66
C SER A 79 -14.40 -28.11 11.70
N THR A 80 -13.12 -27.74 11.82
CA THR A 80 -12.00 -28.70 11.66
C THR A 80 -11.18 -28.93 12.93
N GLY A 81 -11.31 -28.09 13.95
CA GLY A 81 -10.47 -28.10 15.16
C GLY A 81 -9.00 -27.75 14.93
N LYS A 82 -8.61 -27.33 13.71
CA LYS A 82 -7.21 -27.08 13.37
C LYS A 82 -6.73 -25.75 13.93
N TRP A 83 -5.83 -25.81 14.90
CA TRP A 83 -5.18 -24.63 15.51
C TRP A 83 -4.48 -23.72 14.51
N THR A 84 -4.03 -24.25 13.36
CA THR A 84 -3.44 -23.45 12.29
C THR A 84 -4.40 -22.39 11.74
N SER A 85 -5.71 -22.64 11.76
CA SER A 85 -6.72 -21.67 11.37
C SER A 85 -6.77 -20.47 12.33
N LEU A 86 -6.52 -20.69 13.63
CA LEU A 86 -6.41 -19.59 14.60
C LEU A 86 -5.16 -18.74 14.36
N PHE A 87 -4.05 -19.35 13.95
CA PHE A 87 -2.85 -18.61 13.56
C PHE A 87 -3.11 -17.67 12.37
N TRP A 88 -3.75 -18.18 11.31
CA TRP A 88 -4.13 -17.36 10.15
C TRP A 88 -5.14 -16.27 10.52
N MET A 89 -6.13 -16.61 11.36
CA MET A 89 -7.08 -15.62 11.89
C MET A 89 -6.37 -14.51 12.67
N ALA A 90 -5.41 -14.84 13.54
CA ALA A 90 -4.65 -13.86 14.31
C ALA A 90 -3.81 -12.97 13.38
N SER A 91 -3.18 -13.54 12.35
CA SER A 91 -2.42 -12.79 11.34
C SER A 91 -3.28 -11.71 10.67
N GLU A 92 -4.47 -12.10 10.19
CA GLU A 92 -5.38 -11.16 9.52
C GLU A 92 -6.05 -10.20 10.51
N GLY A 93 -6.27 -10.62 11.75
CA GLY A 93 -6.78 -9.79 12.83
C GLY A 93 -5.84 -8.60 13.13
N VAL A 94 -4.53 -8.83 13.14
CA VAL A 94 -3.54 -7.74 13.25
C VAL A 94 -3.71 -6.74 12.12
N VAL A 95 -3.93 -7.21 10.88
CA VAL A 95 -4.14 -6.31 9.72
C VAL A 95 -5.39 -5.45 9.92
N VAL A 96 -6.51 -6.03 10.37
CA VAL A 96 -7.74 -5.29 10.68
C VAL A 96 -7.46 -4.20 11.72
N VAL A 97 -6.84 -4.56 12.85
CA VAL A 97 -6.51 -3.62 13.93
C VAL A 97 -5.63 -2.48 13.40
N LEU A 98 -4.56 -2.80 12.67
CA LEU A 98 -3.67 -1.78 12.13
C LEU A 98 -4.38 -0.85 11.14
N LEU A 99 -5.25 -1.38 10.27
CA LEU A 99 -6.00 -0.55 9.32
C LEU A 99 -7.03 0.36 10.00
N VAL A 100 -7.67 -0.10 11.07
CA VAL A 100 -8.61 0.70 11.85
C VAL A 100 -7.87 1.78 12.64
N PHE A 101 -6.75 1.46 13.28
CA PHE A 101 -6.01 2.39 14.14
C PHE A 101 -4.84 3.11 13.45
N ARG A 102 -4.71 3.02 12.11
CA ARG A 102 -3.64 3.69 11.36
C ARG A 102 -3.66 5.21 11.48
N ARG A 103 -2.51 5.84 11.27
CA ARG A 103 -2.37 7.30 11.19
C ARG A 103 -3.08 7.87 9.95
N PRO A 104 -3.71 9.05 10.05
CA PRO A 104 -4.23 9.76 8.89
C PRO A 104 -3.08 10.20 7.98
N THR A 105 -3.36 10.34 6.69
CA THR A 105 -2.36 10.66 5.67
C THR A 105 -2.67 12.00 5.03
N GLN A 106 -1.66 12.84 4.83
CA GLN A 106 -1.81 14.09 4.06
C GLN A 106 -1.50 13.89 2.57
N SER A 107 -0.70 12.88 2.21
CA SER A 107 -0.34 12.55 0.82
C SER A 107 -0.62 11.08 0.50
N VAL A 108 -1.75 10.81 -0.17
CA VAL A 108 -2.05 9.52 -0.81
C VAL A 108 -1.78 9.64 -2.29
N SER A 109 -1.25 8.59 -2.93
CA SER A 109 -1.15 8.62 -4.40
C SER A 109 -2.51 8.81 -5.03
N ARG A 110 -2.60 9.72 -5.99
CA ARG A 110 -3.79 9.93 -6.82
C ARG A 110 -3.72 9.16 -8.15
N ARG A 111 -2.59 8.51 -8.45
CA ARG A 111 -2.39 7.80 -9.71
C ARG A 111 -3.21 6.52 -9.71
N PRO A 112 -4.13 6.29 -10.66
CA PRO A 112 -4.94 5.07 -10.71
C PRO A 112 -4.09 3.79 -10.75
N TRP A 113 -2.91 3.85 -11.39
CA TRP A 113 -1.99 2.73 -11.45
C TRP A 113 -1.41 2.30 -10.11
N ASP A 114 -1.19 3.24 -9.17
CA ASP A 114 -0.67 2.91 -7.84
C ASP A 114 -1.74 2.19 -7.00
N TRP A 115 -3.02 2.56 -7.22
CA TRP A 115 -4.17 1.87 -6.63
C TRP A 115 -4.37 0.49 -7.24
N LEU A 116 -4.30 0.39 -8.57
CA LEU A 116 -4.38 -0.89 -9.26
C LEU A 116 -3.27 -1.83 -8.80
N ALA A 117 -2.02 -1.37 -8.73
CA ALA A 117 -0.90 -2.17 -8.23
C ALA A 117 -1.11 -2.63 -6.78
N GLY A 118 -1.63 -1.74 -5.92
CA GLY A 118 -1.97 -2.06 -4.53
C GLY A 118 -3.06 -3.13 -4.41
N ILE A 119 -4.15 -2.98 -5.15
CA ILE A 119 -5.30 -3.89 -5.15
C ILE A 119 -4.91 -5.21 -5.83
N ALA A 120 -4.46 -5.17 -7.08
CA ALA A 120 -4.05 -6.36 -7.83
C ALA A 120 -2.96 -7.13 -7.09
N GLY A 121 -1.89 -6.47 -6.61
CA GLY A 121 -0.85 -7.16 -5.83
C GLY A 121 -1.39 -7.87 -4.57
N SER A 122 -2.43 -7.32 -3.93
CA SER A 122 -3.01 -7.90 -2.71
C SER A 122 -4.04 -9.01 -2.98
N PHE A 123 -4.80 -8.93 -4.07
CA PHE A 123 -5.94 -9.83 -4.32
C PHE A 123 -5.73 -10.82 -5.46
N PHE A 124 -4.77 -10.58 -6.35
CA PHE A 124 -4.50 -11.49 -7.46
C PHE A 124 -4.04 -12.87 -6.98
N VAL A 125 -3.41 -12.94 -5.81
CA VAL A 125 -3.01 -14.19 -5.14
C VAL A 125 -4.20 -15.07 -4.77
N LEU A 126 -5.42 -14.54 -4.66
CA LEU A 126 -6.63 -15.34 -4.38
C LEU A 126 -7.02 -16.28 -5.52
N LEU A 127 -6.43 -16.07 -6.71
CA LEU A 127 -6.70 -16.92 -7.85
C LEU A 127 -5.94 -18.24 -7.77
N VAL A 128 -4.91 -18.39 -6.94
CA VAL A 128 -4.17 -19.66 -6.82
C VAL A 128 -5.08 -20.77 -6.28
N ARG A 129 -4.79 -22.02 -6.65
CA ARG A 129 -5.58 -23.18 -6.19
C ARG A 129 -4.69 -24.25 -5.57
N PRO A 130 -5.15 -24.93 -4.52
CA PRO A 130 -4.48 -26.13 -4.06
C PRO A 130 -4.46 -27.19 -5.16
N THR A 131 -3.29 -27.78 -5.42
CA THR A 131 -3.13 -28.84 -6.42
C THR A 131 -2.65 -30.17 -5.81
N GLY A 132 -2.25 -30.14 -4.54
CA GLY A 132 -1.60 -31.26 -3.86
C GLY A 132 -0.13 -31.38 -4.26
N GLY A 133 0.70 -31.72 -3.28
CA GLY A 133 2.13 -31.95 -3.43
C GLY A 133 2.54 -33.31 -2.87
N SER A 134 3.85 -33.57 -2.85
CA SER A 134 4.38 -34.68 -2.05
C SER A 134 4.34 -34.30 -0.57
N ALA A 135 4.25 -35.28 0.34
CA ALA A 135 4.24 -35.01 1.79
C ALA A 135 5.45 -34.17 2.25
N VAL A 136 6.61 -34.36 1.63
CA VAL A 136 7.83 -33.59 1.91
C VAL A 136 7.68 -32.14 1.44
N ALA A 137 7.16 -31.92 0.22
CA ALA A 137 6.91 -30.58 -0.30
C ALA A 137 5.81 -29.84 0.48
N ASP A 138 4.79 -30.56 0.96
CA ASP A 138 3.73 -30.02 1.80
C ASP A 138 4.28 -29.59 3.17
N ALA A 139 5.10 -30.44 3.81
CA ALA A 139 5.73 -30.10 5.09
C ALA A 139 6.70 -28.91 4.96
N ALA A 140 7.58 -28.92 3.95
CA ALA A 140 8.53 -27.84 3.71
C ALA A 140 7.82 -26.52 3.34
N GLY A 141 6.82 -26.60 2.45
CA GLY A 141 6.05 -25.43 2.04
C GLY A 141 5.20 -24.87 3.17
N PHE A 142 4.68 -25.71 4.07
CA PHE A 142 4.00 -25.25 5.28
C PHE A 142 4.96 -24.55 6.25
N ALA A 143 6.16 -25.09 6.47
CA ALA A 143 7.18 -24.45 7.31
C ALA A 143 7.59 -23.07 6.77
N LEU A 144 7.79 -22.96 5.45
CA LEU A 144 8.05 -21.68 4.79
C LEU A 144 6.89 -20.69 4.94
N GLN A 145 5.64 -21.16 4.82
CA GLN A 145 4.46 -20.32 5.04
C GLN A 145 4.40 -19.78 6.47
N LEU A 146 4.65 -20.61 7.48
CA LEU A 146 4.68 -20.17 8.87
C LEU A 146 5.79 -19.15 9.12
N PHE A 147 7.00 -19.41 8.63
CA PHE A 147 8.13 -18.50 8.78
C PHE A 147 7.87 -17.16 8.07
N GLY A 148 7.43 -17.20 6.81
CA GLY A 148 7.10 -16.01 6.03
C GLY A 148 6.04 -15.17 6.72
N THR A 149 4.97 -15.81 7.22
CA THR A 149 3.89 -15.14 7.95
C THR A 149 4.35 -14.57 9.28
N GLY A 150 5.19 -15.28 10.03
CA GLY A 150 5.82 -14.73 11.23
C GLY A 150 6.66 -13.48 10.92
N PHE A 151 7.45 -13.51 9.84
CA PHE A 151 8.30 -12.39 9.45
C PHE A 151 7.51 -11.16 8.98
N GLN A 152 6.47 -11.35 8.15
CA GLN A 152 5.60 -10.22 7.78
C GLN A 152 4.77 -9.70 8.96
N LEU A 153 4.38 -10.54 9.94
CA LEU A 153 3.75 -10.07 11.17
C LEU A 153 4.68 -9.22 12.01
N TYR A 154 5.94 -9.63 12.15
CA TYR A 154 6.96 -8.81 12.79
C TYR A 154 7.10 -7.44 12.10
N GLY A 155 7.15 -7.42 10.76
CA GLY A 155 7.17 -6.19 9.97
C GLY A 155 5.93 -5.32 10.16
N LYS A 156 4.72 -5.92 10.22
CA LYS A 156 3.45 -5.22 10.45
C LYS A 156 3.39 -4.61 11.85
N VAL A 157 3.80 -5.35 12.88
CA VAL A 157 3.80 -4.88 14.28
C VAL A 157 4.78 -3.72 14.47
N VAL A 158 5.99 -3.84 13.91
CA VAL A 158 7.01 -2.76 13.98
C VAL A 158 6.56 -1.52 13.21
N LEU A 159 5.92 -1.69 12.04
CA LEU A 159 5.36 -0.55 11.29
C LEU A 159 4.18 0.10 12.01
N GLY A 160 3.39 -0.72 12.70
CA GLY A 160 2.27 -0.31 13.53
C GLY A 160 1.31 0.61 12.78
N ARG A 161 1.11 1.82 13.32
CA ARG A 161 0.13 2.79 12.80
C ARG A 161 0.52 3.39 11.44
N SER A 162 1.73 3.14 10.93
CA SER A 162 2.14 3.54 9.58
C SER A 162 1.67 2.58 8.50
N PHE A 163 1.07 1.43 8.85
CA PHE A 163 0.62 0.42 7.89
C PHE A 163 -0.53 0.89 7.00
N GLY A 164 -0.51 0.47 5.73
CA GLY A 164 -1.59 0.67 4.76
C GLY A 164 -1.43 -0.18 3.51
N ILE A 165 -2.53 -0.34 2.76
CA ILE A 165 -2.56 -1.12 1.50
C ILE A 165 -2.19 -0.27 0.29
N VAL A 166 -2.47 1.03 0.33
CA VAL A 166 -2.19 1.97 -0.76
C VAL A 166 -1.02 2.86 -0.36
N ALA A 167 -0.17 3.12 -1.36
CA ALA A 167 0.98 4.00 -1.28
C ALA A 167 0.58 5.39 -0.74
N ALA A 168 1.12 5.73 0.43
CA ALA A 168 0.96 7.01 1.09
C ALA A 168 2.05 7.18 2.15
N ASN A 169 2.39 8.43 2.49
CA ASN A 169 3.28 8.69 3.62
C ASN A 169 2.47 8.72 4.94
N ARG A 170 2.86 7.86 5.90
CA ARG A 170 2.26 7.73 7.24
C ARG A 170 3.27 7.90 8.39
N GLY A 171 4.47 8.39 8.05
CA GLY A 171 5.65 8.39 8.91
C GLY A 171 6.59 7.24 8.57
N VAL A 172 7.87 7.55 8.52
CA VAL A 172 8.95 6.61 8.18
C VAL A 172 9.26 5.74 9.40
N VAL A 173 9.53 4.45 9.15
CA VAL A 173 9.96 3.49 10.17
C VAL A 173 11.21 2.80 9.66
N SER A 174 12.29 2.87 10.44
CA SER A 174 13.61 2.35 10.08
C SER A 174 14.16 1.33 11.11
N SER A 175 13.33 0.91 12.07
CA SER A 175 13.70 -0.03 13.14
C SER A 175 13.25 -1.47 12.86
N GLY A 176 13.74 -2.43 13.66
CA GLY A 176 13.37 -3.84 13.52
C GLY A 176 13.78 -4.45 12.16
N PRO A 177 12.88 -5.17 11.46
CA PRO A 177 13.24 -5.86 10.22
C PRO A 177 13.49 -4.88 9.06
N TYR A 178 13.08 -3.61 9.20
CA TYR A 178 13.35 -2.54 8.25
C TYR A 178 14.85 -2.19 8.18
N ARG A 179 15.66 -2.59 9.17
CA ARG A 179 17.13 -2.44 9.11
C ARG A 179 17.79 -3.39 8.11
N LEU A 180 17.10 -4.45 7.70
CA LEU A 180 17.64 -5.47 6.79
C LEU A 180 17.29 -5.16 5.33
N VAL A 181 16.02 -4.85 5.08
CA VAL A 181 15.45 -4.52 3.77
C VAL A 181 14.37 -3.46 3.93
N ARG A 182 14.14 -2.65 2.90
CA ARG A 182 13.17 -1.56 2.99
C ARG A 182 11.71 -2.02 3.07
N HIS A 183 11.40 -3.20 2.54
CA HIS A 183 10.05 -3.76 2.47
C HIS A 183 9.97 -5.17 3.08
N PRO A 184 10.21 -5.33 4.39
CA PRO A 184 10.28 -6.65 5.04
C PRO A 184 8.94 -7.39 5.04
N ILE A 185 7.81 -6.68 5.06
CA ILE A 185 6.48 -7.29 4.93
C ILE A 185 6.35 -8.01 3.58
N TYR A 186 6.84 -7.37 2.50
CA TYR A 186 6.79 -7.96 1.16
C TYR A 186 7.76 -9.12 1.00
N LEU A 187 8.90 -9.09 1.70
CA LEU A 187 9.78 -10.25 1.77
C LEU A 187 9.08 -11.42 2.47
N GLY A 188 8.35 -11.15 3.56
CA GLY A 188 7.51 -12.17 4.20
C GLY A 188 6.46 -12.75 3.26
N TYR A 189 5.77 -11.92 2.46
CA TYR A 189 4.87 -12.40 1.40
C TYR A 189 5.59 -13.28 0.38
N LEU A 190 6.80 -12.91 -0.04
CA LEU A 190 7.63 -13.73 -0.94
C LEU A 190 7.87 -15.12 -0.38
N VAL A 191 8.28 -15.21 0.87
CA VAL A 191 8.55 -16.51 1.50
C VAL A 191 7.27 -17.32 1.69
N THR A 192 6.17 -16.68 2.12
CA THR A 192 4.86 -17.35 2.26
C THR A 192 4.35 -17.88 0.92
N HIS A 193 4.40 -17.08 -0.14
CA HIS A 193 3.95 -17.49 -1.48
C HIS A 193 4.85 -18.57 -2.09
N ALA A 194 6.17 -18.49 -1.89
CA ALA A 194 7.09 -19.55 -2.29
C ALA A 194 6.77 -20.87 -1.59
N GLY A 195 6.47 -20.83 -0.29
CA GLY A 195 6.02 -22.00 0.46
C GLY A 195 4.72 -22.61 -0.08
N PHE A 196 3.72 -21.78 -0.39
CA PHE A 196 2.47 -22.26 -1.00
C PHE A 196 2.73 -22.91 -2.37
N LEU A 197 3.56 -22.27 -3.20
CA LEU A 197 3.88 -22.75 -4.55
C LEU A 197 4.65 -24.07 -4.52
N LEU A 198 5.54 -24.26 -3.54
CA LEU A 198 6.27 -25.50 -3.32
C LEU A 198 5.31 -26.68 -3.05
N SER A 199 4.28 -26.47 -2.22
CA SER A 199 3.27 -27.49 -1.92
C SER A 199 2.22 -27.65 -3.04
N ASN A 200 2.03 -26.62 -3.87
CA ASN A 200 0.95 -26.57 -4.88
C ASN A 200 1.48 -26.15 -6.24
N THR A 201 2.53 -26.83 -6.71
CA THR A 201 3.18 -26.46 -7.97
C THR A 201 2.25 -26.77 -9.15
N SER A 202 1.89 -25.74 -9.89
CA SER A 202 1.20 -25.87 -11.17
C SER A 202 1.53 -24.67 -12.07
N VAL A 203 1.49 -24.86 -13.38
CA VAL A 203 1.72 -23.79 -14.37
C VAL A 203 0.81 -22.58 -14.08
N ARG A 204 -0.44 -22.85 -13.69
CA ARG A 204 -1.41 -21.83 -13.30
C ARG A 204 -0.96 -21.03 -12.07
N ASN A 205 -0.56 -21.70 -10.99
CA ASN A 205 -0.15 -21.01 -9.76
C ASN A 205 1.16 -20.24 -9.96
N VAL A 206 2.10 -20.78 -10.74
CA VAL A 206 3.34 -20.08 -11.14
C VAL A 206 2.99 -18.79 -11.91
N ALA A 207 2.12 -18.88 -12.92
CA ALA A 207 1.72 -17.71 -13.72
C ALA A 207 1.01 -16.65 -12.86
N ILE A 208 0.13 -17.08 -11.95
CA ILE A 208 -0.58 -16.16 -11.05
C ILE A 208 0.39 -15.43 -10.12
N TYR A 209 1.33 -16.14 -9.48
CA TYR A 209 2.31 -15.47 -8.63
C TYR A 209 3.26 -14.59 -9.42
N ALA A 210 3.71 -15.01 -10.61
CA ALA A 210 4.54 -14.16 -11.46
C ALA A 210 3.84 -12.81 -11.75
N ALA A 211 2.58 -12.84 -12.16
CA ALA A 211 1.79 -11.62 -12.37
C ALA A 211 1.56 -10.82 -11.07
N ALA A 212 1.29 -11.49 -9.95
CA ALA A 212 1.17 -10.82 -8.65
C ALA A 212 2.46 -10.07 -8.26
N TYR A 213 3.63 -10.64 -8.53
CA TYR A 213 4.92 -10.00 -8.24
C TYR A 213 5.21 -8.82 -9.17
N VAL A 214 4.74 -8.83 -10.41
CA VAL A 214 4.81 -7.63 -11.27
C VAL A 214 4.06 -6.47 -10.62
N PHE A 215 2.84 -6.70 -10.13
CA PHE A 215 2.08 -5.68 -9.39
C PHE A 215 2.75 -5.31 -8.06
N GLN A 216 3.33 -6.28 -7.35
CA GLN A 216 4.05 -6.03 -6.10
C GLN A 216 5.28 -5.13 -6.30
N PHE A 217 6.04 -5.34 -7.38
CA PHE A 217 7.16 -4.46 -7.73
C PHE A 217 6.67 -3.07 -8.13
N ALA A 218 5.60 -2.97 -8.92
CA ALA A 218 5.00 -1.67 -9.25
C ALA A 218 4.57 -0.92 -7.98
N ARG A 219 3.97 -1.62 -7.02
CA ARG A 219 3.57 -1.09 -5.71
C ARG A 219 4.76 -0.60 -4.89
N ILE A 220 5.86 -1.36 -4.82
CA ILE A 220 7.09 -0.95 -4.15
C ILE A 220 7.59 0.40 -4.71
N HIS A 221 7.65 0.53 -6.04
CA HIS A 221 8.11 1.77 -6.66
C HIS A 221 7.17 2.95 -6.42
N ALA A 222 5.86 2.71 -6.41
CA ALA A 222 4.88 3.73 -6.07
C ALA A 222 5.04 4.22 -4.62
N GLU A 223 5.27 3.30 -3.68
CA GLU A 223 5.52 3.61 -2.28
C GLU A 223 6.81 4.41 -2.09
N GLU A 224 7.93 3.94 -2.65
CA GLU A 224 9.21 4.67 -2.55
C GLU A 224 9.12 6.06 -3.20
N ARG A 225 8.37 6.23 -4.29
CA ARG A 225 8.21 7.54 -4.94
C ARG A 225 7.54 8.56 -4.04
N ILE A 226 6.52 8.15 -3.29
CA ILE A 226 5.82 9.04 -2.35
C ILE A 226 6.68 9.29 -1.12
N LEU A 227 7.28 8.24 -0.58
CA LEU A 227 8.13 8.35 0.61
C LEU A 227 9.39 9.17 0.35
N ALA A 228 9.96 9.15 -0.85
CA ALA A 228 11.14 9.94 -1.23
C ALA A 228 10.91 11.47 -1.20
N GLN A 229 9.66 11.92 -1.10
CA GLN A 229 9.33 13.33 -0.87
C GLN A 229 9.68 13.75 0.57
N ASP A 230 9.82 12.79 1.49
CA ASP A 230 10.20 13.00 2.88
C ASP A 230 11.73 13.03 3.03
N GLY A 231 12.25 13.95 3.84
CA GLY A 231 13.67 14.02 4.19
C GLY A 231 14.14 12.79 4.96
N GLU A 232 13.35 12.32 5.92
CA GLU A 232 13.70 11.18 6.78
C GLU A 232 13.84 9.89 5.95
N TYR A 233 12.96 9.69 4.96
CA TYR A 233 13.05 8.54 4.08
C TYR A 233 14.30 8.60 3.19
N ARG A 234 14.69 9.78 2.72
CA ARG A 234 15.91 9.96 1.91
C ARG A 234 17.17 9.64 2.71
N GLU A 235 17.19 9.93 4.01
CA GLU A 235 18.28 9.49 4.89
C GLU A 235 18.26 7.99 5.11
N TYR A 236 17.08 7.41 5.33
CA TYR A 236 16.91 5.96 5.44
C TYR A 236 17.37 5.18 4.20
N LEU A 237 17.17 5.73 2.99
CA LEU A 237 17.69 5.13 1.75
C LEU A 237 19.22 4.98 1.75
N ARG A 238 19.94 5.81 2.53
CA ARG A 238 21.41 5.71 2.65
C ARG A 238 21.85 4.60 3.59
N SER A 239 21.02 4.23 4.57
CA SER A 239 21.36 3.20 5.56
C SER A 239 20.95 1.79 5.11
N VAL A 240 19.88 1.66 4.31
CA VAL A 240 19.37 0.36 3.86
C VAL A 240 19.32 0.30 2.35
N ARG A 241 20.24 -0.47 1.75
CA ARG A 241 20.43 -0.57 0.29
C ARG A 241 19.36 -1.41 -0.42
N TYR A 242 18.90 -2.49 0.20
CA TYR A 242 18.05 -3.50 -0.44
C TYR A 242 16.56 -3.20 -0.26
N ARG A 243 15.77 -3.38 -1.31
CA ARG A 243 14.31 -3.22 -1.27
C ARG A 243 13.65 -4.43 -0.64
N LEU A 244 14.01 -5.62 -1.09
CA LEU A 244 13.29 -6.86 -0.83
C LEU A 244 14.22 -8.02 -0.49
N ILE A 245 15.24 -8.30 -1.30
CA ILE A 245 16.12 -9.46 -1.15
C ILE A 245 17.56 -8.97 -0.98
N PRO A 246 18.19 -9.21 0.18
CA PRO A 246 19.58 -8.83 0.40
C PRO A 246 20.51 -9.39 -0.68
N GLY A 247 21.32 -8.52 -1.28
CA GLY A 247 22.27 -8.87 -2.34
C GLY A 247 21.68 -8.94 -3.76
N VAL A 248 20.35 -8.86 -3.92
CA VAL A 248 19.70 -8.97 -5.24
C VAL A 248 18.92 -7.70 -5.59
N TYR A 249 17.98 -7.29 -4.73
CA TYR A 249 17.04 -6.20 -5.01
C TYR A 249 16.65 -5.42 -3.76
#